data_AF-A0A7S2B639-F1
#
_entry.id   AF-A0A7S2B639-F1
#
_cell.length_a   1.000
_cell.length_b   1.000
_cell.length_c   1.000
_cell.angle_alpha   90.00
_cell.angle_beta   90.00
_cell.angle_gamma   90.00
#
_symmetry.space_group_name_H-M   'P 1'
#
loop_
_entity.id
_entity.type
_entity.pdbx_description
1 polymer ?
#
loop_
_entity_poly.entity_id
_entity_poly.type
_entity_poly.pdbx_seq_one_letter_code
_entity_poly.pdbx_strand_id
1 'polypeptide(L)'
;MADLATNAPPESLSGHEVPETLSDEAKLQILPQVWSRAKFEQVRAALPAGVMLPHCTVNGDDDLPPASALDGALVVVVVWAPTGTKIQTAVVSFHLQTWSMTFIECLRLGMTNLRAKTKEGPAAAGRWENHPSGCGRSVWSDGFDAARCALLPSLVAQRPRPEGDAGGVVVLFAAPQCVLTAGSSNPLGLCWAGDVANCQIAQTPDLLSGTPYRLVKAPAPAPGGPKHPLRVAANKAGDKIWKWVPYFSKQGGTGVTAAASSQEYSVPRDREQADAILNAIENKQPVPIFTDPAAQKLLDEQAAAVAAAKKERVLSLKADGNAKFKEGDCQQALKYYGAALQTWSSVSNNDDKETASVLHANSAMCLLQLGGQENAALALKAALESSKLVPTYAKAYHRAAAALEALGEAEAAAESRKQGEALMAEEKAKKDAARAVLAEKRAVRDAKKKAKEEKDAAAKAKRDEAAAKAKAKAESSAPAVPPVSGGGSGTTIKIDSMPTGMGGVPGLSGMGGMG
;
A
#
# COMPACT_ATOMS: atom_id res chain seq x y z
N MET A 1 -40.58 -19.06 29.72
CA MET A 1 -40.87 -17.76 30.37
C MET A 1 -39.57 -17.34 31.03
N ALA A 2 -38.87 -16.26 30.70
CA ALA A 2 -39.14 -15.02 29.97
C ALA A 2 -37.76 -14.53 29.46
N ASP A 3 -37.57 -13.59 28.54
CA ASP A 3 -38.45 -12.82 27.68
C ASP A 3 -37.64 -12.53 26.40
N LEU A 4 -38.30 -12.56 25.26
CA LEU A 4 -37.71 -12.26 23.95
C LEU A 4 -37.37 -10.77 23.90
N ALA A 5 -36.09 -10.44 23.85
CA ALA A 5 -35.64 -9.10 23.49
C ALA A 5 -36.12 -8.78 22.07
N THR A 6 -37.21 -8.02 22.01
CA THR A 6 -37.82 -7.50 20.78
C THR A 6 -36.79 -6.66 20.03
N ASN A 7 -36.32 -7.17 18.89
CA ASN A 7 -35.79 -6.37 17.80
C ASN A 7 -36.93 -5.50 17.24
N ALA A 8 -37.28 -4.43 17.96
CA ALA A 8 -38.09 -3.37 17.41
C ALA A 8 -37.24 -2.62 16.36
N PRO A 9 -37.75 -2.35 15.15
CA PRO A 9 -37.08 -1.46 14.22
C PRO A 9 -36.86 -0.10 14.89
N PRO A 10 -35.75 0.62 14.61
CA PRO A 10 -35.53 1.94 15.16
C PRO A 10 -36.74 2.82 14.85
N GLU A 11 -37.22 3.50 15.88
CA GLU A 11 -38.43 4.31 15.91
C GLU A 11 -38.60 5.14 14.64
N SER A 12 -39.84 5.13 14.16
CA SER A 12 -40.35 5.75 12.95
C SER A 12 -39.63 7.03 12.50
N LEU A 13 -39.07 7.01 11.29
CA LEU A 13 -38.82 8.18 10.44
C LEU A 13 -40.13 8.87 9.97
N SER A 14 -41.23 8.73 10.73
CA SER A 14 -42.48 9.46 10.47
C SER A 14 -42.32 10.89 10.99
N GLY A 15 -41.95 11.77 10.07
CA GLY A 15 -41.61 13.15 10.36
C GLY A 15 -42.75 13.95 10.99
N HIS A 16 -42.47 14.59 12.11
CA HIS A 16 -43.24 15.74 12.62
C HIS A 16 -42.42 16.74 13.46
N GLU A 17 -41.10 16.59 13.64
CA GLU A 17 -40.34 17.51 14.52
C GLU A 17 -39.41 18.50 13.82
N VAL A 18 -39.01 18.27 12.56
CA VAL A 18 -38.20 19.24 11.81
C VAL A 18 -39.15 20.26 11.17
N PRO A 19 -39.00 21.57 11.44
CA PRO A 19 -39.93 22.57 10.95
C PRO A 19 -39.84 22.71 9.44
N GLU A 20 -41.01 22.81 8.78
CA GLU A 20 -41.07 23.07 7.33
C GLU A 20 -40.42 24.42 6.97
N THR A 21 -40.61 25.44 7.82
CA THR A 21 -40.00 26.77 7.64
C THR A 21 -39.00 27.08 8.75
N LEU A 22 -37.83 27.60 8.36
CA LEU A 22 -36.73 27.87 9.29
C LEU A 22 -36.81 29.28 9.93
N SER A 23 -37.62 29.42 10.99
CA SER A 23 -37.67 30.66 11.81
C SER A 23 -36.33 30.98 12.47
N ASP A 24 -36.18 32.19 13.05
CA ASP A 24 -34.94 32.56 13.72
C ASP A 24 -34.69 31.77 15.01
N GLU A 25 -35.74 31.45 15.76
CA GLU A 25 -35.67 30.54 16.92
C GLU A 25 -35.30 29.13 16.47
N ALA A 26 -35.87 28.71 15.34
CA ALA A 26 -35.60 27.42 14.76
C ALA A 26 -34.13 27.26 14.39
N LYS A 27 -33.51 28.29 13.78
CA LYS A 27 -32.09 28.29 13.44
C LYS A 27 -31.18 27.97 14.63
N LEU A 28 -31.56 28.30 15.87
CA LEU A 28 -30.77 28.04 17.09
C LEU A 28 -30.76 26.56 17.52
N GLN A 29 -31.67 25.74 16.97
CA GLN A 29 -31.83 24.32 17.30
C GLN A 29 -31.06 23.40 16.33
N ILE A 30 -30.48 23.94 15.28
CA ILE A 30 -29.60 23.22 14.35
C ILE A 30 -28.24 22.97 15.00
N LEU A 31 -27.77 21.73 14.97
CA LEU A 31 -26.47 21.34 15.52
C LEU A 31 -25.75 20.32 14.64
N PRO A 32 -24.41 20.35 14.58
CA PRO A 32 -23.63 19.30 13.95
C PRO A 32 -23.50 18.11 14.90
N GLN A 33 -23.44 16.90 14.34
CA GLN A 33 -23.22 15.67 15.08
C GLN A 33 -22.21 14.77 14.36
N VAL A 34 -21.42 14.03 15.12
CA VAL A 34 -20.47 13.04 14.61
C VAL A 34 -21.05 11.65 14.80
N TRP A 35 -21.12 10.89 13.72
CA TRP A 35 -21.61 9.51 13.68
C TRP A 35 -20.50 8.55 13.27
N SER A 36 -20.62 7.29 13.71
CA SER A 36 -19.87 6.19 13.11
C SER A 36 -20.38 5.94 11.69
N ARG A 37 -19.50 5.41 10.83
CA ARG A 37 -19.89 4.97 9.48
C ARG A 37 -21.05 3.97 9.52
N ALA A 38 -21.02 3.02 10.46
CA ALA A 38 -22.06 2.01 10.60
C ALA A 38 -23.44 2.65 10.87
N LYS A 39 -23.52 3.61 11.81
CA LYS A 39 -24.75 4.35 12.09
C LYS A 39 -25.22 5.15 10.87
N PHE A 40 -24.30 5.83 10.19
CA PHE A 40 -24.63 6.59 8.97
C PHE A 40 -25.23 5.69 7.89
N GLU A 41 -24.60 4.54 7.63
CA GLU A 41 -25.09 3.59 6.64
C GLU A 41 -26.45 2.98 7.01
N GLN A 42 -26.66 2.66 8.28
CA GLN A 42 -27.93 2.18 8.80
C GLN A 42 -29.06 3.19 8.59
N VAL A 43 -28.84 4.46 8.97
CA VAL A 43 -29.85 5.52 8.80
C VAL A 43 -30.08 5.79 7.32
N ARG A 44 -29.02 5.84 6.51
CA ARG A 44 -29.11 6.04 5.06
C ARG A 44 -29.92 4.96 4.37
N ALA A 45 -29.74 3.69 4.76
CA ALA A 45 -30.49 2.56 4.22
C ALA A 45 -31.98 2.60 4.58
N ALA A 46 -32.35 3.25 5.68
CA ALA A 46 -33.73 3.42 6.12
C ALA A 46 -34.46 4.61 5.45
N LEU A 47 -33.74 5.46 4.69
CA LEU A 47 -34.36 6.62 4.04
C LEU A 47 -35.16 6.22 2.78
N PRO A 48 -36.24 6.95 2.46
CA PRO A 48 -36.98 6.74 1.22
C PRO A 48 -36.10 6.92 -0.03
N ALA A 49 -36.46 6.22 -1.12
CA ALA A 49 -35.75 6.34 -2.38
C ALA A 49 -35.70 7.79 -2.88
N GLY A 50 -34.52 8.27 -3.27
CA GLY A 50 -34.29 9.65 -3.73
C GLY A 50 -34.03 10.67 -2.62
N VAL A 51 -34.20 10.31 -1.34
CA VAL A 51 -33.82 11.16 -0.21
C VAL A 51 -32.35 10.92 0.11
N MET A 52 -31.55 11.99 0.09
CA MET A 52 -30.15 11.91 0.47
C MET A 52 -29.95 12.34 1.92
N LEU A 53 -28.98 11.73 2.59
CA LEU A 53 -28.45 12.17 3.88
C LEU A 53 -27.16 12.97 3.66
N PRO A 54 -27.21 14.32 3.66
CA PRO A 54 -26.05 15.17 3.46
C PRO A 54 -25.03 14.97 4.59
N HIS A 55 -23.76 14.86 4.23
CA HIS A 55 -22.68 14.57 5.17
C HIS A 55 -21.33 15.10 4.67
N CYS A 56 -20.34 15.12 5.55
CA CYS A 56 -18.93 15.28 5.20
C CYS A 56 -18.05 14.55 6.23
N THR A 57 -16.76 14.39 5.96
CA THR A 57 -15.80 13.92 6.96
C THR A 57 -15.49 15.00 8.00
N VAL A 58 -14.86 14.63 9.11
CA VAL A 58 -14.38 15.59 10.13
C VAL A 58 -13.37 16.63 9.60
N ASN A 59 -12.78 16.38 8.43
CA ASN A 59 -11.89 17.32 7.73
C ASN A 59 -12.63 18.22 6.71
N GLY A 60 -13.93 17.99 6.52
CA GLY A 60 -14.76 18.71 5.55
C GLY A 60 -14.56 18.26 4.11
N ASP A 61 -14.26 16.98 3.91
CA ASP A 61 -14.23 16.36 2.59
C ASP A 61 -15.58 15.67 2.34
N ASP A 62 -16.15 15.85 1.15
CA ASP A 62 -17.51 15.38 0.82
C ASP A 62 -17.55 13.86 0.55
N ASP A 63 -16.43 13.30 0.07
CA ASP A 63 -16.33 11.87 -0.23
C ASP A 63 -15.94 11.07 1.02
N LEU A 64 -16.80 10.13 1.42
CA LEU A 64 -16.40 9.11 2.38
C LEU A 64 -15.36 8.18 1.72
N PRO A 65 -14.25 7.88 2.40
CA PRO A 65 -13.30 6.90 1.90
C PRO A 65 -14.01 5.56 1.62
N PRO A 66 -13.59 4.77 0.63
CA PRO A 66 -14.20 3.49 0.34
C PRO A 66 -14.18 2.60 1.59
N ALA A 67 -15.16 1.70 1.74
CA ALA A 67 -15.29 0.86 2.94
C ALA A 67 -14.00 0.06 3.25
N SER A 68 -13.25 -0.29 2.21
CA SER A 68 -11.96 -0.99 2.31
C SER A 68 -10.78 -0.12 2.76
N ALA A 69 -10.90 1.20 2.72
CA ALA A 69 -9.76 2.10 2.99
C ALA A 69 -9.51 2.30 4.48
N LEU A 70 -10.57 2.39 5.30
CA LEU A 70 -10.50 2.70 6.73
C LEU A 70 -11.76 2.20 7.47
N ASP A 71 -11.59 1.25 8.38
CA ASP A 71 -12.59 0.96 9.41
C ASP A 71 -12.66 2.15 10.39
N GLY A 72 -13.81 2.83 10.49
CA GLY A 72 -14.01 3.91 11.47
C GLY A 72 -13.92 5.35 10.95
N ALA A 73 -14.23 5.61 9.67
CA ALA A 73 -14.40 7.00 9.22
C ALA A 73 -15.49 7.73 10.04
N LEU A 74 -15.14 8.87 10.62
CA LEU A 74 -16.09 9.74 11.32
C LEU A 74 -16.90 10.54 10.31
N VAL A 75 -18.22 10.45 10.41
CA VAL A 75 -19.16 11.12 9.51
C VAL A 75 -19.82 12.28 10.25
N VAL A 76 -19.78 13.48 9.68
CA VAL A 76 -20.44 14.66 10.22
C VAL A 76 -21.75 14.87 9.50
N VAL A 77 -22.84 14.93 10.27
CA VAL A 77 -24.19 15.24 9.79
C VAL A 77 -24.74 16.45 10.55
N VAL A 78 -25.81 17.03 10.04
CA VAL A 78 -26.56 18.07 10.76
C VAL A 78 -27.84 17.46 11.31
N VAL A 79 -28.14 17.78 12.56
CA VAL A 79 -29.35 17.36 13.23
C VAL A 79 -30.13 18.58 13.73
N TRP A 80 -31.44 18.36 13.80
CA TRP A 80 -32.38 19.21 14.49
C TRP A 80 -32.60 18.68 15.90
N ALA A 81 -32.43 19.55 16.90
CA ALA A 81 -32.57 19.21 18.31
C ALA A 81 -33.51 20.20 19.02
N PRO A 82 -34.82 19.90 19.11
CA PRO A 82 -35.79 20.77 19.75
C PRO A 82 -35.48 20.95 21.24
N THR A 83 -35.57 22.19 21.73
CA THR A 83 -35.35 22.49 23.15
C THR A 83 -36.30 21.67 24.03
N GLY A 84 -35.77 20.94 25.02
CA GLY A 84 -36.57 20.17 25.98
C GLY A 84 -36.87 18.72 25.57
N THR A 85 -36.49 18.29 24.36
CA THR A 85 -36.61 16.89 23.91
C THR A 85 -35.23 16.24 23.83
N LYS A 86 -35.18 14.91 24.04
CA LYS A 86 -33.94 14.12 23.82
C LYS A 86 -33.82 13.59 22.40
N ILE A 87 -34.87 13.74 21.59
CA ILE A 87 -34.94 13.20 20.23
C ILE A 87 -34.19 14.14 19.29
N GLN A 88 -33.34 13.57 18.44
CA GLN A 88 -32.58 14.31 17.43
C GLN A 88 -32.93 13.76 16.07
N THR A 89 -33.36 14.65 15.17
CA THR A 89 -33.76 14.27 13.83
C THR A 89 -32.70 14.71 12.82
N ALA A 90 -32.25 13.80 11.96
CA ALA A 90 -31.28 14.11 10.93
C ALA A 90 -31.87 15.05 9.86
N VAL A 91 -31.10 16.06 9.48
CA VAL A 91 -31.47 16.97 8.39
C VAL A 91 -31.13 16.27 7.06
N VAL A 92 -32.16 15.90 6.29
CA VAL A 92 -32.01 15.26 4.97
C VAL A 92 -32.14 16.27 3.83
N SER A 93 -31.89 15.83 2.60
CA SER A 93 -31.92 16.69 1.40
C SER A 93 -33.23 17.45 1.21
N PHE A 94 -34.36 16.84 1.52
CA PHE A 94 -35.67 17.49 1.41
C PHE A 94 -35.79 18.70 2.36
N HIS A 95 -35.35 18.59 3.61
CA HIS A 95 -35.38 19.72 4.55
C HIS A 95 -34.53 20.90 4.05
N LEU A 96 -33.34 20.61 3.53
CA LEU A 96 -32.45 21.62 2.95
C LEU A 96 -33.08 22.34 1.75
N GLN A 97 -33.79 21.58 0.89
CA GLN A 97 -34.52 22.13 -0.24
C GLN A 97 -35.64 23.06 0.24
N THR A 98 -36.45 22.64 1.21
CA THR A 98 -37.54 23.46 1.77
C THR A 98 -37.01 24.75 2.39
N TRP A 99 -35.87 24.68 3.09
CA TRP A 99 -35.23 25.86 3.69
C TRP A 99 -34.47 26.72 2.68
N SER A 100 -34.36 26.30 1.42
CA SER A 100 -33.53 26.95 0.40
C SER A 100 -32.07 27.16 0.87
N MET A 101 -31.52 26.15 1.54
CA MET A 101 -30.17 26.17 2.10
C MET A 101 -29.31 25.02 1.57
N THR A 102 -28.03 25.27 1.37
CA THR A 102 -27.06 24.19 1.12
C THR A 102 -26.67 23.48 2.42
N PHE A 103 -26.13 22.26 2.31
CA PHE A 103 -25.56 21.54 3.45
C PHE A 103 -24.47 22.34 4.15
N ILE A 104 -23.59 23.00 3.40
CA ILE A 104 -22.48 23.78 3.96
C ILE A 104 -22.98 25.00 4.73
N GLU A 105 -24.05 25.67 4.28
CA GLU A 105 -24.67 26.77 5.02
C GLU A 105 -25.34 26.29 6.31
N CYS A 106 -26.07 25.18 6.23
CA CYS A 106 -26.72 24.56 7.39
C CYS A 106 -25.68 24.09 8.43
N LEU A 107 -24.59 23.47 7.98
CA LEU A 107 -23.47 23.08 8.82
C LEU A 107 -22.78 24.30 9.44
N ARG A 108 -22.60 25.40 8.69
CA ARG A 108 -22.03 26.65 9.23
C ARG A 108 -22.89 27.24 10.34
N LEU A 109 -24.21 27.23 10.16
CA LEU A 109 -25.16 27.64 11.20
C LEU A 109 -25.04 26.74 12.43
N GLY A 110 -25.07 25.42 12.25
CA GLY A 110 -24.87 24.46 13.33
C GLY A 110 -23.55 24.66 14.08
N MET A 111 -22.44 24.89 13.37
CA MET A 111 -21.14 25.16 13.99
C MET A 111 -21.11 26.47 14.78
N THR A 112 -21.83 27.50 14.34
CA THR A 112 -22.00 28.75 15.09
C THR A 112 -22.76 28.48 16.38
N ASN A 113 -23.87 27.74 16.32
CA ASN A 113 -24.66 27.36 17.49
C ASN A 113 -23.83 26.51 18.47
N LEU A 114 -23.07 25.53 17.97
CA LEU A 114 -22.17 24.71 18.79
C LEU A 114 -21.16 25.58 19.55
N ARG A 115 -20.54 26.55 18.88
CA ARG A 115 -19.57 27.49 19.49
C ARG A 115 -20.23 28.41 20.51
N ALA A 116 -21.43 28.93 20.22
CA ALA A 116 -22.19 29.77 21.15
C ALA A 116 -22.53 28.99 22.43
N LYS A 117 -23.10 27.78 22.28
CA LYS A 117 -23.40 26.87 23.41
C LYS A 117 -22.16 26.43 24.18
N THR A 118 -20.99 26.39 23.55
CA THR A 118 -19.71 26.12 24.24
C THR A 118 -19.24 27.34 25.06
N LYS A 119 -19.60 28.56 24.65
CA LYS A 119 -19.20 29.80 25.35
C LYS A 119 -20.17 30.18 26.49
N GLU A 120 -21.45 29.94 26.30
CA GLU A 120 -22.53 30.29 27.25
C GLU A 120 -22.72 29.18 28.31
N GLY A 121 -22.52 29.50 29.60
CA GLY A 121 -22.80 28.58 30.72
C GLY A 121 -21.99 28.83 32.01
N PRO A 122 -22.30 28.15 33.14
CA PRO A 122 -21.64 28.31 34.45
C PRO A 122 -20.14 27.97 34.40
N ALA A 123 -19.35 28.20 35.45
CA ALA A 123 -17.91 27.88 35.47
C ALA A 123 -17.62 26.44 34.95
N ALA A 124 -16.45 26.21 34.31
CA ALA A 124 -16.15 24.99 33.55
C ALA A 124 -16.43 23.66 34.28
N ALA A 125 -16.46 23.64 35.62
CA ALA A 125 -16.79 22.45 36.42
C ALA A 125 -18.29 22.04 36.39
N GLY A 126 -19.22 22.95 36.07
CA GLY A 126 -20.67 22.68 36.07
C GLY A 126 -21.34 22.82 34.69
N ARG A 127 -20.55 23.06 33.64
CA ARG A 127 -21.04 23.50 32.32
C ARG A 127 -21.41 22.33 31.37
N TRP A 128 -21.10 21.09 31.72
CA TRP A 128 -20.88 20.03 30.73
C TRP A 128 -21.64 18.73 30.99
N GLU A 129 -22.83 18.83 31.58
CA GLU A 129 -23.65 17.67 31.86
C GLU A 129 -24.35 17.10 30.62
N ASN A 130 -24.78 17.87 29.63
CA ASN A 130 -25.45 17.29 28.45
C ASN A 130 -25.02 18.01 27.18
N HIS A 131 -24.38 17.31 26.24
CA HIS A 131 -24.14 17.84 24.91
C HIS A 131 -25.47 17.82 24.12
N PRO A 132 -25.86 18.92 23.48
CA PRO A 132 -27.14 19.01 22.80
C PRO A 132 -27.21 18.19 21.49
N SER A 133 -26.10 17.61 21.03
CA SER A 133 -26.05 16.62 19.94
C SER A 133 -26.01 15.16 20.40
N GLY A 134 -26.25 14.86 21.69
CA GLY A 134 -26.32 13.46 22.17
C GLY A 134 -24.99 12.69 22.15
N CYS A 135 -23.89 13.35 21.79
CA CYS A 135 -22.54 12.87 22.01
C CYS A 135 -22.17 13.15 23.47
N GLY A 136 -22.34 12.18 24.37
CA GLY A 136 -22.17 12.44 25.81
C GLY A 136 -20.74 12.60 26.34
N ARG A 137 -20.50 12.13 27.57
CA ARG A 137 -19.37 12.52 28.42
C ARG A 137 -18.22 11.51 28.49
N SER A 138 -16.98 12.00 28.53
CA SER A 138 -15.87 11.22 29.09
C SER A 138 -16.27 10.68 30.49
N VAL A 139 -15.82 9.46 30.82
CA VAL A 139 -15.97 8.88 32.17
C VAL A 139 -15.18 9.65 33.22
N TRP A 140 -14.21 10.44 32.78
CA TRP A 140 -13.49 11.42 33.57
C TRP A 140 -14.35 12.69 33.54
N SER A 141 -14.78 13.22 34.68
CA SER A 141 -15.58 14.47 34.78
C SER A 141 -14.81 15.73 34.33
N ASP A 142 -14.05 15.64 33.24
CA ASP A 142 -13.21 16.68 32.65
C ASP A 142 -13.96 17.49 31.57
N GLY A 143 -15.23 17.13 31.30
CA GLY A 143 -16.14 17.89 30.45
C GLY A 143 -15.82 17.80 28.96
N PHE A 144 -15.19 16.71 28.50
CA PHE A 144 -14.75 16.51 27.11
C PHE A 144 -15.65 15.49 26.38
N ASP A 145 -16.13 15.82 25.17
CA ASP A 145 -16.93 14.91 24.33
C ASP A 145 -16.40 14.78 22.90
N ALA A 146 -16.83 13.73 22.22
CA ALA A 146 -16.34 13.35 20.89
C ALA A 146 -16.68 14.36 19.81
N ALA A 147 -17.85 14.99 19.88
CA ALA A 147 -18.28 15.97 18.89
C ALA A 147 -17.47 17.27 19.02
N ARG A 148 -17.30 17.81 20.22
CA ARG A 148 -16.45 19.00 20.43
C ARG A 148 -15.00 18.70 20.10
N CYS A 149 -14.49 17.53 20.49
CA CYS A 149 -13.13 17.14 20.16
C CYS A 149 -12.91 17.10 18.63
N ALA A 150 -13.79 16.40 17.91
CA ALA A 150 -13.69 16.27 16.46
C ALA A 150 -13.90 17.60 15.72
N LEU A 151 -14.91 18.39 16.12
CA LEU A 151 -15.38 19.57 15.38
C LEU A 151 -14.73 20.89 15.82
N LEU A 152 -14.12 20.94 17.01
CA LEU A 152 -13.42 22.12 17.55
C LEU A 152 -11.95 21.79 17.88
N PRO A 153 -11.12 21.45 16.87
CA PRO A 153 -9.73 21.01 17.08
C PRO A 153 -8.85 22.04 17.81
N SER A 154 -9.18 23.32 17.73
CA SER A 154 -8.47 24.37 18.48
C SER A 154 -8.60 24.22 20.00
N LEU A 155 -9.73 23.69 20.50
CA LEU A 155 -9.89 23.39 21.93
C LEU A 155 -8.93 22.29 22.37
N VAL A 156 -8.75 21.28 21.51
CA VAL A 156 -7.84 20.17 21.75
C VAL A 156 -6.39 20.64 21.76
N ALA A 157 -6.02 21.50 20.80
CA ALA A 157 -4.67 22.00 20.64
C ALA A 157 -4.23 22.99 21.73
N GLN A 158 -5.16 23.69 22.38
CA GLN A 158 -4.87 24.69 23.41
C GLN A 158 -4.91 24.15 24.85
N ARG A 159 -5.23 22.86 25.01
CA ARG A 159 -5.38 22.26 26.34
C ARG A 159 -3.99 22.11 26.99
N PRO A 160 -3.75 22.73 28.16
CA PRO A 160 -2.49 22.60 28.87
C PRO A 160 -2.32 21.14 29.31
N ARG A 161 -1.14 20.57 29.08
CA ARG A 161 -0.83 19.19 29.45
C ARG A 161 0.36 19.12 30.41
N PRO A 162 0.28 18.28 31.46
CA PRO A 162 1.35 18.13 32.44
C PRO A 162 2.64 17.56 31.81
N GLU A 163 2.51 16.85 30.69
CA GLU A 163 3.61 16.17 29.98
C GLU A 163 4.36 17.08 28.99
N GLY A 164 3.94 18.35 28.86
CA GLY A 164 4.51 19.33 27.92
C GLY A 164 3.96 19.23 26.49
N ASP A 165 4.11 20.33 25.73
CA ASP A 165 3.57 20.50 24.37
C ASP A 165 4.48 19.95 23.26
N ALA A 166 5.48 19.13 23.59
CA ALA A 166 6.47 18.65 22.63
C ALA A 166 5.87 17.76 21.51
N GLY A 167 4.63 17.31 21.66
CA GLY A 167 3.94 16.41 20.74
C GLY A 167 2.53 16.85 20.31
N GLY A 168 2.07 16.32 19.16
CA GLY A 168 0.69 16.40 18.70
C GLY A 168 -0.30 15.72 19.66
N VAL A 169 -1.60 15.90 19.42
CA VAL A 169 -2.64 15.23 20.23
C VAL A 169 -3.15 14.01 19.49
N VAL A 170 -3.17 12.86 20.17
CA VAL A 170 -3.82 11.64 19.68
C VAL A 170 -5.13 11.46 20.40
N VAL A 171 -6.17 11.11 19.67
CA VAL A 171 -7.54 10.98 20.15
C VAL A 171 -8.15 9.66 19.67
N LEU A 172 -8.76 8.91 20.58
CA LEU A 172 -9.64 7.79 20.24
C LEU A 172 -11.10 8.22 20.49
N PHE A 173 -11.92 8.13 19.45
CA PHE A 173 -13.34 8.49 19.50
C PHE A 173 -14.16 7.26 19.89
N ALA A 174 -14.11 6.93 21.18
CA ALA A 174 -14.53 5.66 21.77
C ALA A 174 -16.05 5.48 21.92
N ALA A 175 -16.80 6.52 22.25
CA ALA A 175 -18.25 6.48 22.28
C ALA A 175 -18.84 7.87 21.99
N PRO A 176 -20.16 8.02 21.74
CA PRO A 176 -20.81 9.33 21.82
C PRO A 176 -20.37 10.03 23.10
N GLN A 177 -20.24 9.23 24.18
CA GLN A 177 -19.80 9.70 25.47
C GLN A 177 -18.29 9.74 25.66
N CYS A 178 -17.56 8.66 25.40
CA CYS A 178 -16.16 8.58 25.78
C CYS A 178 -15.21 9.11 24.69
N VAL A 179 -14.27 9.98 25.09
CA VAL A 179 -13.09 10.35 24.29
C VAL A 179 -11.85 10.13 25.10
N LEU A 180 -10.87 9.46 24.50
CA LEU A 180 -9.55 9.30 25.10
C LEU A 180 -8.56 10.19 24.37
N THR A 181 -7.78 10.96 25.12
CA THR A 181 -6.74 11.82 24.56
C THR A 181 -5.39 11.51 25.18
N ALA A 182 -4.36 11.39 24.35
CA ALA A 182 -2.98 11.24 24.79
C ALA A 182 -2.07 12.26 24.09
N GLY A 183 -1.02 12.69 24.78
CA GLY A 183 0.10 13.36 24.11
C GLY A 183 0.80 12.39 23.18
N SER A 184 1.21 12.84 21.99
CA SER A 184 1.99 11.98 21.08
C SER A 184 3.37 11.59 21.64
N SER A 185 3.82 12.29 22.70
CA SER A 185 5.04 11.99 23.45
C SER A 185 4.76 11.21 24.74
N ASN A 186 3.51 10.81 24.99
CA ASN A 186 3.13 10.02 26.16
C ASN A 186 2.96 8.54 25.79
N PRO A 187 4.02 7.74 25.88
CA PRO A 187 3.97 6.34 25.47
C PRO A 187 2.94 5.52 26.23
N LEU A 188 2.72 5.77 27.53
CA LEU A 188 1.72 5.05 28.32
C LEU A 188 0.30 5.39 27.85
N GLY A 189 0.02 6.69 27.61
CA GLY A 189 -1.26 7.13 27.07
C GLY A 189 -1.53 6.56 25.67
N LEU A 190 -0.50 6.42 24.85
CA LEU A 190 -0.60 5.82 23.51
C LEU A 190 -0.78 4.29 23.56
N CYS A 191 -0.08 3.61 24.46
CA CYS A 191 -0.27 2.17 24.69
C CYS A 191 -1.69 1.89 25.17
N TRP A 192 -2.17 2.68 26.13
CA TRP A 192 -3.54 2.56 26.62
C TRP A 192 -4.57 2.86 25.52
N ALA A 193 -4.38 3.91 24.71
CA ALA A 193 -5.26 4.19 23.58
C ALA A 193 -5.28 3.03 22.56
N GLY A 194 -4.14 2.39 22.31
CA GLY A 194 -4.04 1.22 21.44
C GLY A 194 -4.67 -0.03 22.04
N ASP A 195 -4.47 -0.28 23.34
CA ASP A 195 -5.10 -1.38 24.07
C ASP A 195 -6.62 -1.24 24.11
N VAL A 196 -7.13 -0.03 24.37
CA VAL A 196 -8.56 0.26 24.35
C VAL A 196 -9.16 0.03 22.95
N ALA A 197 -8.46 0.47 21.89
CA ALA A 197 -8.88 0.23 20.51
C ALA A 197 -8.91 -1.27 20.17
N ASN A 198 -7.96 -2.05 20.68
CA ASN A 198 -7.80 -3.47 20.35
C ASN A 198 -8.64 -4.43 21.21
N CYS A 199 -8.81 -4.14 22.50
CA CYS A 199 -9.21 -5.14 23.49
C CYS A 199 -10.64 -4.99 24.02
N GLN A 200 -11.29 -3.82 23.95
CA GLN A 200 -12.56 -3.60 24.65
C GLN A 200 -13.61 -2.78 23.91
N ILE A 201 -13.22 -1.82 23.06
CA ILE A 201 -14.20 -0.92 22.43
C ILE A 201 -14.64 -1.38 21.04
N ALA A 202 -13.81 -2.12 20.30
CA ALA A 202 -14.21 -2.72 19.03
C ALA A 202 -15.42 -3.68 19.15
N GLN A 203 -15.70 -4.17 20.36
CA GLN A 203 -16.79 -5.11 20.65
C GLN A 203 -18.09 -4.44 21.10
N THR A 204 -18.11 -3.12 21.34
CA THR A 204 -19.32 -2.39 21.75
C THR A 204 -19.92 -1.60 20.56
N PRO A 205 -21.26 -1.57 20.41
CA PRO A 205 -21.93 -0.85 19.31
C PRO A 205 -21.81 0.68 19.42
N ASP A 206 -21.25 1.18 20.52
CA ASP A 206 -21.15 2.61 20.82
C ASP A 206 -19.92 3.26 20.19
N LEU A 207 -19.02 2.53 19.53
CA LEU A 207 -17.79 3.10 18.97
C LEU A 207 -18.04 4.06 17.79
N LEU A 208 -17.62 5.32 17.93
CA LEU A 208 -17.66 6.29 16.82
C LEU A 208 -16.58 5.99 15.77
N SER A 209 -15.36 5.64 16.21
CA SER A 209 -14.28 5.17 15.35
C SER A 209 -13.36 4.18 16.07
N GLY A 210 -13.17 3.00 15.48
CA GLY A 210 -12.13 2.04 15.89
C GLY A 210 -10.71 2.47 15.54
N THR A 211 -10.57 3.52 14.72
CA THR A 211 -9.28 4.12 14.38
C THR A 211 -9.01 5.33 15.30
N PRO A 212 -7.85 5.39 15.99
CA PRO A 212 -7.41 6.60 16.66
C PRO A 212 -6.99 7.65 15.62
N TYR A 213 -7.01 8.93 15.98
CA TYR A 213 -6.61 10.04 15.10
C TYR A 213 -5.61 10.96 15.78
N ARG A 214 -4.64 11.44 15.01
CA ARG A 214 -3.70 12.49 15.41
C ARG A 214 -4.13 13.83 14.84
N LEU A 215 -4.10 14.85 15.68
CA LEU A 215 -4.29 16.23 15.26
C LEU A 215 -2.96 16.81 14.75
N VAL A 216 -2.93 17.22 13.48
CA VAL A 216 -1.75 17.80 12.84
C VAL A 216 -2.05 19.19 12.24
N LYS A 217 -1.00 19.98 12.05
CA LYS A 217 -1.05 21.22 11.27
C LYS A 217 -0.77 20.88 9.81
N ALA A 218 -1.76 21.03 8.94
CA ALA A 218 -1.64 20.81 7.50
C ALA A 218 -1.63 22.15 6.74
N PRO A 219 -1.00 22.23 5.55
CA PRO A 219 -1.12 23.39 4.67
C PRO A 219 -2.59 23.69 4.36
N ALA A 220 -2.98 24.97 4.39
CA ALA A 220 -4.29 25.39 3.94
C ALA A 220 -4.45 25.15 2.43
N PRO A 221 -5.65 24.82 1.93
CA PRO A 221 -5.95 24.79 0.51
C PRO A 221 -5.62 26.14 -0.15
N ALA A 222 -5.36 26.12 -1.46
CA ALA A 222 -5.01 27.33 -2.22
C ALA A 222 -6.01 28.48 -1.98
N PRO A 223 -5.54 29.74 -1.92
CA PRO A 223 -6.41 30.90 -1.74
C PRO A 223 -7.49 30.94 -2.83
N GLY A 224 -8.76 31.05 -2.43
CA GLY A 224 -9.91 31.12 -3.36
C GLY A 224 -10.84 29.90 -3.35
N GLY A 225 -10.46 28.80 -2.69
CA GLY A 225 -11.38 27.67 -2.48
C GLY A 225 -12.53 28.00 -1.52
N PRO A 226 -13.67 27.28 -1.58
CA PRO A 226 -14.79 27.47 -0.68
C PRO A 226 -14.38 27.26 0.79
N LYS A 227 -14.71 28.23 1.65
CA LYS A 227 -14.42 28.21 3.09
C LYS A 227 -15.34 27.20 3.80
N HIS A 228 -14.83 25.98 4.00
CA HIS A 228 -15.52 24.93 4.75
C HIS A 228 -15.50 25.21 6.26
N PRO A 229 -16.62 25.10 6.99
CA PRO A 229 -16.71 25.46 8.42
C PRO A 229 -15.86 24.59 9.37
N LEU A 230 -15.47 23.38 8.94
CA LEU A 230 -14.57 22.47 9.68
C LEU A 230 -13.07 22.72 9.42
N ARG A 231 -12.69 23.50 8.40
CA ARG A 231 -11.28 23.81 8.08
C ARG A 231 -10.81 25.00 8.91
N VAL A 232 -10.50 24.74 10.18
CA VAL A 232 -10.13 25.77 11.18
C VAL A 232 -8.65 26.12 11.07
N ALA A 233 -8.33 27.42 11.05
CA ALA A 233 -6.95 27.91 11.02
C ALA A 233 -6.15 27.46 12.25
N ALA A 234 -4.93 26.96 12.01
CA ALA A 234 -3.99 26.51 13.03
C ALA A 234 -2.98 27.59 13.45
N ASN A 235 -2.95 28.72 12.75
CA ASN A 235 -2.11 29.87 13.06
C ASN A 235 -2.80 31.18 12.65
N LYS A 236 -2.24 32.31 13.08
CA LYS A 236 -2.77 33.65 12.80
C LYS A 236 -2.69 34.03 11.32
N ALA A 237 -1.70 33.50 10.59
CA ALA A 237 -1.48 33.77 9.17
C ALA A 237 -2.50 33.04 8.27
N GLY A 238 -3.18 31.99 8.75
CA GLY A 238 -4.20 31.27 8.01
C GLY A 238 -3.67 30.35 6.90
N ASP A 239 -2.35 30.22 6.76
CA ASP A 239 -1.67 29.32 5.82
C ASP A 239 -1.65 27.86 6.30
N LYS A 240 -2.05 27.61 7.55
CA LYS A 240 -2.18 26.26 8.12
C LYS A 240 -3.57 26.04 8.69
N ILE A 241 -4.08 24.84 8.51
CA ILE A 241 -5.33 24.36 9.12
C ILE A 241 -5.07 23.16 10.03
N TRP A 242 -5.97 22.96 10.99
CA TRP A 242 -6.01 21.73 11.77
C TRP A 242 -6.60 20.60 10.92
N LYS A 243 -5.95 19.42 10.94
CA LYS A 243 -6.40 18.22 10.23
C LYS A 243 -6.30 17.00 11.14
N TRP A 244 -7.34 16.18 11.14
CA TRP A 244 -7.33 14.86 11.75
C TRP A 244 -6.76 13.86 10.76
N VAL A 245 -5.71 13.15 11.16
CA VAL A 245 -5.08 12.10 10.37
C VAL A 245 -5.19 10.79 11.15
N PRO A 246 -5.64 9.69 10.53
CA PRO A 246 -5.63 8.39 11.19
C PRO A 246 -4.27 8.06 11.81
N TYR A 247 -4.32 7.54 13.03
CA TYR A 247 -3.16 7.21 13.85
C TYR A 247 -3.11 5.70 14.02
N PHE A 248 -2.29 5.03 13.21
CA PHE A 248 -2.25 3.56 13.20
C PHE A 248 -1.15 3.03 14.12
N SER A 249 -1.54 2.14 15.05
CA SER A 249 -0.66 1.06 15.50
C SER A 249 -0.67 -0.01 14.41
N LYS A 250 0.48 -0.54 14.02
CA LYS A 250 0.62 -1.43 12.85
C LYS A 250 0.05 -2.85 13.05
N GLN A 251 -0.88 -3.07 13.96
CA GLN A 251 -1.50 -4.39 14.17
C GLN A 251 -3.01 -4.28 14.34
N GLY A 252 -3.74 -4.83 13.37
CA GLY A 252 -5.09 -5.36 13.60
C GLY A 252 -6.14 -5.08 12.53
N GLY A 253 -6.01 -4.03 11.71
CA GLY A 253 -7.02 -3.70 10.69
C GLY A 253 -6.57 -4.13 9.29
N THR A 254 -7.35 -4.97 8.63
CA THR A 254 -7.22 -5.35 7.22
C THR A 254 -7.50 -4.20 6.22
N GLY A 255 -7.42 -2.94 6.66
CA GLY A 255 -7.68 -1.75 5.87
C GLY A 255 -6.42 -1.26 5.16
N VAL A 256 -6.31 -1.61 3.89
CA VAL A 256 -5.31 -1.09 2.95
C VAL A 256 -5.64 0.36 2.62
N THR A 257 -4.90 1.34 3.13
CA THR A 257 -4.50 2.50 2.32
C THR A 257 -3.17 3.10 2.78
N ALA A 258 -2.39 3.52 1.79
CA ALA A 258 -1.02 3.97 1.90
C ALA A 258 -0.85 5.26 2.70
N ALA A 259 -0.19 5.16 3.85
CA ALA A 259 0.76 6.16 4.34
C ALA A 259 1.99 5.41 4.85
N ALA A 260 2.79 4.92 3.91
CA ALA A 260 4.10 4.36 4.20
C ALA A 260 5.00 5.47 4.76
N SER A 261 5.21 5.50 6.09
CA SER A 261 6.53 5.72 6.74
C SER A 261 6.51 6.24 8.19
N SER A 262 5.37 6.55 8.84
CA SER A 262 5.42 7.03 10.24
C SER A 262 4.85 6.01 11.24
N GLN A 263 5.70 5.09 11.69
CA GLN A 263 5.48 4.39 12.96
C GLN A 263 5.59 5.41 14.09
N GLU A 264 4.55 5.58 14.91
CA GLU A 264 4.57 6.56 15.99
C GLU A 264 4.40 5.94 17.39
N TYR A 265 3.95 4.68 17.50
CA TYR A 265 3.86 3.92 18.77
C TYR A 265 3.66 2.41 18.56
N SER A 266 3.79 1.61 19.62
CA SER A 266 3.48 0.18 19.65
C SER A 266 2.63 -0.18 20.85
N VAL A 267 1.79 -1.20 20.69
CA VAL A 267 0.99 -1.77 21.78
C VAL A 267 1.73 -3.02 22.26
N PRO A 268 2.19 -3.07 23.53
CA PRO A 268 2.89 -4.24 24.04
C PRO A 268 1.94 -5.44 24.05
N ARG A 269 2.42 -6.58 23.54
CA ARG A 269 1.65 -7.85 23.50
C ARG A 269 1.97 -8.78 24.65
N ASP A 270 3.14 -8.61 25.24
CA ASP A 270 3.68 -9.47 26.28
C ASP A 270 4.36 -8.61 27.35
N ARG A 271 4.73 -9.28 28.44
CA ARG A 271 5.39 -8.64 29.58
C ARG A 271 6.76 -8.07 29.20
N GLU A 272 7.50 -8.74 28.32
CA GLU A 272 8.83 -8.27 27.90
C GLU A 272 8.75 -6.95 27.12
N GLN A 273 7.75 -6.81 26.25
CA GLN A 273 7.47 -5.58 25.52
C GLN A 273 6.99 -4.46 26.44
N ALA A 274 6.14 -4.78 27.43
CA ALA A 274 5.74 -3.81 28.44
C ALA A 274 6.96 -3.33 29.26
N ASP A 275 7.82 -4.24 29.71
CA ASP A 275 9.04 -3.92 30.46
C ASP A 275 10.02 -3.11 29.60
N ALA A 276 10.13 -3.40 28.30
CA ALA A 276 10.96 -2.64 27.37
C ALA A 276 10.46 -1.21 27.14
N ILE A 277 9.13 -0.99 27.11
CA ILE A 277 8.56 0.37 27.09
C ILE A 277 8.87 1.10 28.39
N LEU A 278 8.61 0.47 29.54
CA LEU A 278 8.84 1.08 30.86
C LEU A 278 10.30 1.44 31.06
N ASN A 279 11.22 0.54 30.70
CA ASN A 279 12.66 0.77 30.76
C ASN A 279 13.10 1.93 29.85
N ALA A 280 12.55 2.03 28.63
CA ALA A 280 12.82 3.16 27.76
C ALA A 280 12.34 4.49 28.37
N ILE A 281 11.17 4.51 29.00
CA ILE A 281 10.63 5.70 29.68
C ILE A 281 11.53 6.09 30.86
N GLU A 282 11.86 5.15 31.74
CA GLU A 282 12.71 5.38 32.92
C GLU A 282 14.08 5.96 32.54
N ASN A 283 14.65 5.48 31.43
CA ASN A 283 15.94 5.92 30.92
C ASN A 283 15.87 7.08 29.90
N LYS A 284 14.70 7.68 29.72
CA LYS A 284 14.44 8.77 28.75
C LYS A 284 14.91 8.43 27.32
N GLN A 285 14.84 7.16 26.96
CA GLN A 285 15.16 6.65 25.63
C GLN A 285 13.90 6.66 24.74
N PRO A 286 14.08 6.67 23.40
CA PRO A 286 12.97 6.47 22.48
C PRO A 286 12.24 5.16 22.77
N VAL A 287 10.91 5.22 22.85
CA VAL A 287 10.10 4.04 23.13
C VAL A 287 10.23 3.06 21.98
N PRO A 288 10.57 1.79 22.24
CA PRO A 288 10.74 0.79 21.21
C PRO A 288 9.44 0.57 20.45
N ILE A 289 9.54 0.51 19.13
CA ILE A 289 8.43 0.16 18.26
C ILE A 289 8.53 -1.34 17.99
N PHE A 290 7.61 -2.11 18.58
CA PHE A 290 7.55 -3.56 18.38
C PHE A 290 6.93 -3.87 17.03
N THR A 291 7.68 -4.57 16.19
CA THR A 291 7.17 -5.18 14.97
C THR A 291 7.19 -6.68 15.14
N ASP A 292 6.05 -7.32 14.86
CA ASP A 292 5.99 -8.78 14.80
C ASP A 292 6.86 -9.24 13.62
N PRO A 293 7.85 -10.12 13.82
CA PRO A 293 8.71 -10.62 12.74
C PRO A 293 7.92 -11.24 11.57
N ALA A 294 6.79 -11.89 11.86
CA ALA A 294 5.91 -12.46 10.83
C ALA A 294 5.17 -11.37 10.04
N ALA A 295 4.74 -10.30 10.72
CA ALA A 295 4.12 -9.15 10.06
C ALA A 295 5.15 -8.36 9.24
N GLN A 296 6.38 -8.20 9.74
CA GLN A 296 7.45 -7.52 9.01
C GLN A 296 7.79 -8.26 7.71
N LYS A 297 7.90 -9.60 7.78
CA LYS A 297 8.08 -10.45 6.59
C LYS A 297 6.94 -10.27 5.57
N LEU A 298 5.68 -10.25 6.02
CA LEU A 298 4.53 -10.06 5.13
C LEU A 298 4.54 -8.68 4.45
N LEU A 299 4.93 -7.64 5.18
CA LEU A 299 5.05 -6.29 4.66
C LEU A 299 6.20 -6.14 3.66
N ASP A 300 7.33 -6.79 3.92
CA ASP A 300 8.47 -6.79 3.01
C ASP A 300 8.13 -7.56 1.72
N GLU A 301 7.40 -8.68 1.83
CA GLU A 301 6.86 -9.43 0.68
C GLU A 301 5.86 -8.60 -0.14
N GLN A 302 4.96 -7.86 0.52
CA GLN A 302 4.00 -6.98 -0.16
C GLN A 302 4.68 -5.76 -0.80
N ALA A 303 5.65 -5.13 -0.12
CA ALA A 303 6.43 -4.04 -0.68
C ALA A 303 7.24 -4.50 -1.90
N ALA A 304 7.83 -5.70 -1.83
CA ALA A 304 8.51 -6.32 -2.96
C ALA A 304 7.55 -6.62 -4.12
N ALA A 305 6.34 -7.12 -3.84
CA ALA A 305 5.32 -7.38 -4.87
C ALA A 305 4.86 -6.08 -5.56
N VAL A 306 4.64 -5.00 -4.80
CA VAL A 306 4.27 -3.69 -5.36
C VAL A 306 5.42 -3.11 -6.18
N ALA A 307 6.67 -3.22 -5.72
CA ALA A 307 7.85 -2.79 -6.48
C ALA A 307 8.00 -3.58 -7.79
N ALA A 308 7.78 -4.90 -7.75
CA ALA A 308 7.79 -5.76 -8.93
C ALA A 308 6.70 -5.37 -9.94
N ALA A 309 5.46 -5.16 -9.48
CA ALA A 309 4.35 -4.73 -10.34
C ALA A 309 4.60 -3.35 -10.99
N LYS A 310 5.18 -2.41 -10.24
CA LYS A 310 5.58 -1.10 -10.79
C LYS A 310 6.69 -1.25 -11.84
N LYS A 311 7.68 -2.12 -11.61
CA LYS A 311 8.74 -2.40 -12.57
C LYS A 311 8.17 -3.00 -13.86
N GLU A 312 7.26 -3.96 -13.75
CA GLU A 312 6.56 -4.54 -14.90
C GLU A 312 5.77 -3.48 -15.68
N ARG A 313 5.06 -2.58 -14.98
CA ARG A 313 4.36 -1.46 -15.60
C ARG A 313 5.29 -0.53 -16.39
N VAL A 314 6.48 -0.22 -15.85
CA VAL A 314 7.50 0.58 -16.58
C VAL A 314 7.92 -0.12 -17.88
N LEU A 315 8.14 -1.44 -17.83
CA LEU A 315 8.53 -2.22 -19.00
C LEU A 315 7.42 -2.30 -20.05
N SER A 316 6.16 -2.47 -19.63
CA SER A 316 4.99 -2.43 -20.52
C SER A 316 4.87 -1.07 -21.21
N LEU A 317 4.91 0.02 -20.46
CA LEU A 317 4.82 1.38 -21.03
C LEU A 317 5.98 1.68 -21.99
N LYS A 318 7.18 1.18 -21.71
CA LYS A 318 8.32 1.25 -22.63
C LYS A 318 8.04 0.49 -23.93
N ALA A 319 7.45 -0.70 -23.86
CA ALA A 319 7.11 -1.49 -25.03
C ALA A 319 6.04 -0.79 -25.88
N ASP A 320 5.00 -0.25 -25.25
CA ASP A 320 3.94 0.52 -25.92
C ASP A 320 4.49 1.78 -26.59
N GLY A 321 5.36 2.53 -25.90
CA GLY A 321 6.05 3.69 -26.47
C GLY A 321 6.92 3.32 -27.67
N ASN A 322 7.63 2.18 -27.61
CA ASN A 322 8.42 1.68 -28.74
C ASN A 322 7.54 1.25 -29.92
N ALA A 323 6.35 0.69 -29.66
CA ALA A 323 5.40 0.32 -30.70
C ALA A 323 4.88 1.57 -31.43
N LYS A 324 4.43 2.59 -30.68
CA LYS A 324 3.98 3.87 -31.25
C LYS A 324 5.07 4.62 -31.99
N PHE A 325 6.30 4.57 -31.50
CA PHE A 325 7.43 5.14 -32.21
C PHE A 325 7.68 4.47 -33.57
N LYS A 326 7.55 3.14 -33.65
CA LYS A 326 7.68 2.40 -34.92
C LYS A 326 6.53 2.70 -35.91
N GLU A 327 5.34 2.99 -35.39
CA GLU A 327 4.18 3.45 -36.18
C GLU A 327 4.37 4.90 -36.69
N GLY A 328 5.38 5.63 -36.22
CA GLY A 328 5.63 7.03 -36.57
C GLY A 328 4.90 8.05 -35.69
N ASP A 329 4.05 7.60 -34.76
CA ASP A 329 3.35 8.48 -33.81
C ASP A 329 4.27 8.86 -32.64
N CYS A 330 5.08 9.89 -32.88
CA CYS A 330 6.03 10.41 -31.91
C CYS A 330 5.35 11.09 -30.71
N GLN A 331 4.17 11.69 -30.90
CA GLN A 331 3.44 12.37 -29.82
C GLN A 331 2.88 11.37 -28.82
N GLN A 332 2.30 10.27 -29.30
CA GLN A 332 1.78 9.22 -28.44
C GLN A 332 2.91 8.43 -27.78
N ALA A 333 4.02 8.19 -28.48
CA ALA A 333 5.22 7.57 -27.91
C ALA A 333 5.77 8.38 -26.71
N LEU A 334 5.81 9.71 -26.81
CA LEU A 334 6.23 10.60 -25.72
C LEU A 334 5.34 10.49 -24.48
N LYS A 335 4.01 10.34 -24.65
CA LYS A 335 3.10 10.12 -23.53
C LYS A 335 3.41 8.83 -22.78
N TYR A 336 3.65 7.73 -23.51
CA TYR A 336 4.01 6.45 -22.91
C TYR A 336 5.37 6.48 -22.19
N TYR A 337 6.40 7.09 -22.80
CA TYR A 337 7.70 7.23 -22.14
C TYR A 337 7.65 8.17 -20.92
N GLY A 338 6.86 9.25 -20.98
CA GLY A 338 6.62 10.13 -19.84
C GLY A 338 5.94 9.41 -18.68
N ALA A 339 4.89 8.63 -18.96
CA ALA A 339 4.22 7.80 -17.96
C ALA A 339 5.14 6.72 -17.36
N ALA A 340 6.02 6.14 -18.18
CA ALA A 340 7.02 5.18 -17.72
C ALA A 340 8.03 5.83 -16.76
N LEU A 341 8.53 7.02 -17.08
CA LEU A 341 9.45 7.79 -16.22
C LEU A 341 8.79 8.22 -14.91
N GLN A 342 7.53 8.66 -14.96
CA GLN A 342 6.76 9.00 -13.76
C GLN A 342 6.58 7.76 -12.86
N THR A 343 6.22 6.62 -13.45
CA THR A 343 6.09 5.36 -12.71
C THR A 343 7.42 4.94 -12.09
N TRP A 344 8.53 5.05 -12.84
CA TRP A 344 9.89 4.75 -12.37
C TRP A 344 10.29 5.62 -11.17
N SER A 345 10.08 6.94 -11.25
CA SER A 345 10.40 7.88 -10.15
C SER A 345 9.61 7.62 -8.85
N SER A 346 8.50 6.87 -8.94
CA SER A 346 7.67 6.49 -7.79
C SER A 346 8.10 5.18 -7.13
N VAL A 347 9.13 4.49 -7.66
CA VAL A 347 9.68 3.26 -7.09
C VAL A 347 10.82 3.64 -6.14
N SER A 348 10.70 3.27 -4.86
CA SER A 348 11.78 3.45 -3.88
C SER A 348 13.02 2.67 -4.35
N ASN A 349 14.15 3.36 -4.40
CA ASN A 349 15.52 2.92 -4.75
C ASN A 349 16.06 3.24 -6.16
N ASN A 350 15.25 3.66 -7.15
CA ASN A 350 15.77 4.05 -8.48
C ASN A 350 16.82 3.08 -9.07
N ASP A 351 16.75 1.79 -8.72
CA ASP A 351 17.84 0.82 -8.96
C ASP A 351 18.07 0.57 -10.46
N ASP A 352 17.04 0.73 -11.28
CA ASP A 352 17.10 0.51 -12.73
C ASP A 352 17.35 1.82 -13.49
N LYS A 353 18.54 2.42 -13.26
CA LYS A 353 18.98 3.64 -13.96
C LYS A 353 19.15 3.42 -15.47
N GLU A 354 19.43 2.19 -15.88
CA GLU A 354 19.55 1.81 -17.29
C GLU A 354 18.22 1.97 -18.03
N THR A 355 17.12 1.45 -17.47
CA THR A 355 15.80 1.59 -18.08
C THR A 355 15.37 3.06 -18.18
N ALA A 356 15.59 3.85 -17.14
CA ALA A 356 15.29 5.28 -17.16
C ALA A 356 16.15 6.04 -18.19
N SER A 357 17.44 5.74 -18.27
CA SER A 357 18.34 6.33 -19.28
C SER A 357 17.86 6.03 -20.70
N VAL A 358 17.44 4.78 -20.98
CA VAL A 358 16.88 4.39 -22.28
C VAL A 358 15.59 5.15 -22.59
N LEU A 359 14.69 5.31 -21.62
CA LEU A 359 13.43 6.06 -21.78
C LEU A 359 13.70 7.53 -22.14
N HIS A 360 14.59 8.20 -21.39
CA HIS A 360 14.98 9.58 -21.66
C HIS A 360 15.56 9.75 -23.06
N ALA A 361 16.44 8.84 -23.48
CA ALA A 361 17.03 8.92 -24.80
C ALA A 361 16.00 8.60 -25.91
N ASN A 362 15.05 7.70 -25.69
CA ASN A 362 13.98 7.44 -26.64
C ASN A 362 13.03 8.64 -26.78
N SER A 363 12.73 9.34 -25.67
CA SER A 363 12.02 10.62 -25.71
C SER A 363 12.77 11.69 -26.49
N ALA A 364 14.10 11.80 -26.31
CA ALA A 364 14.93 12.71 -27.09
C ALA A 364 14.80 12.44 -28.60
N MET A 365 14.78 11.17 -29.00
CA MET A 365 14.59 10.79 -30.40
C MET A 365 13.23 11.18 -30.96
N CYS A 366 12.15 11.00 -30.19
CA CYS A 366 10.80 11.40 -30.60
C CYS A 366 10.72 12.92 -30.80
N LEU A 367 11.32 13.69 -29.89
CA LEU A 367 11.35 15.15 -29.96
C LEU A 367 12.14 15.64 -31.17
N LEU A 368 13.26 15.00 -31.51
CA LEU A 368 14.02 15.30 -32.73
C LEU A 368 13.19 15.02 -34.00
N GLN A 369 12.40 13.94 -34.02
CA GLN A 369 11.53 13.62 -35.16
C GLN A 369 10.35 14.59 -35.32
N LEU A 370 9.83 15.14 -34.22
CA LEU A 370 8.79 16.17 -34.28
C LEU A 370 9.32 17.50 -34.83
N GLY A 371 10.63 17.74 -34.75
CA GLY A 371 11.29 18.92 -35.30
C GLY A 371 10.92 20.22 -34.57
N GLY A 372 11.53 21.32 -35.00
CA GLY A 372 11.35 22.64 -34.38
C GLY A 372 12.32 22.92 -33.23
N GLN A 373 12.64 24.20 -33.05
CA GLN A 373 13.68 24.65 -32.11
C GLN A 373 13.31 24.36 -30.64
N GLU A 374 12.03 24.47 -30.29
CA GLU A 374 11.53 24.16 -28.94
C GLU A 374 11.68 22.67 -28.61
N ASN A 375 11.33 21.78 -29.55
CA ASN A 375 11.50 20.34 -29.36
C ASN A 375 12.98 19.94 -29.36
N ALA A 376 13.84 20.62 -30.13
CA ALA A 376 15.29 20.41 -30.08
C ALA A 376 15.86 20.73 -28.69
N ALA A 377 15.43 21.82 -28.04
CA ALA A 377 15.82 22.15 -26.67
C ALA A 377 15.36 21.09 -25.66
N LEU A 378 14.12 20.60 -25.78
CA LEU A 378 13.61 19.51 -24.94
C LEU A 378 14.34 18.20 -25.20
N ALA A 379 14.70 17.91 -26.45
CA ALA A 379 15.46 16.73 -26.84
C ALA A 379 16.86 16.74 -26.22
N LEU A 380 17.53 17.89 -26.26
CA LEU A 380 18.83 18.07 -25.61
C LEU A 380 18.73 17.81 -24.11
N LYS A 381 17.73 18.39 -23.44
CA LYS A 381 17.49 18.16 -22.00
C LYS A 381 17.30 16.67 -21.70
N ALA A 382 16.47 15.98 -22.49
CA ALA A 382 16.22 14.55 -22.30
C ALA A 382 17.48 13.70 -22.56
N ALA A 383 18.28 14.05 -23.57
CA ALA A 383 19.55 13.37 -23.86
C ALA A 383 20.59 13.56 -22.74
N LEU A 384 20.67 14.75 -22.14
CA LEU A 384 21.54 15.02 -21.00
C LEU A 384 21.09 14.29 -19.72
N GLU A 385 19.79 14.21 -19.45
CA GLU A 385 19.30 13.39 -18.33
C GLU A 385 19.62 11.90 -18.52
N SER A 386 19.56 11.41 -19.76
CA SER A 386 19.97 10.05 -20.09
C SER A 386 21.46 9.80 -19.82
N SER A 387 22.35 10.72 -20.23
CA SER A 387 23.80 10.57 -20.01
C SER A 387 24.20 10.76 -18.55
N LYS A 388 23.48 11.59 -17.77
CA LYS A 388 23.67 11.69 -16.31
C LYS A 388 23.36 10.36 -15.60
N LEU A 389 22.30 9.67 -16.04
CA LEU A 389 21.91 8.38 -15.44
C LEU A 389 22.88 7.26 -15.80
N VAL A 390 23.30 7.20 -17.07
CA VAL A 390 24.26 6.20 -17.57
C VAL A 390 25.27 6.89 -18.49
N PRO A 391 26.45 7.30 -17.96
CA PRO A 391 27.47 8.02 -18.72
C PRO A 391 28.07 7.24 -19.90
N THR A 392 27.93 5.92 -19.91
CA THR A 392 28.43 5.04 -20.97
C THR A 392 27.41 4.83 -22.10
N TYR A 393 26.21 5.42 -22.02
CA TYR A 393 25.16 5.18 -23.00
C TYR A 393 25.34 6.03 -24.27
N ALA A 394 26.09 5.50 -25.23
CA ALA A 394 26.50 6.22 -26.43
C ALA A 394 25.35 6.86 -27.25
N LYS A 395 24.18 6.21 -27.29
CA LYS A 395 23.00 6.74 -28.01
C LYS A 395 22.51 8.07 -27.43
N ALA A 396 22.70 8.32 -26.14
CA ALA A 396 22.37 9.59 -25.52
C ALA A 396 23.20 10.73 -26.12
N TYR A 397 24.51 10.55 -26.26
CA TYR A 397 25.42 11.54 -26.83
C TYR A 397 25.17 11.82 -28.30
N HIS A 398 24.85 10.79 -29.10
CA HIS A 398 24.44 10.99 -30.50
C HIS A 398 23.15 11.80 -30.62
N ARG A 399 22.18 11.56 -29.73
CA ARG A 399 20.92 12.32 -29.69
C ARG A 399 21.12 13.74 -29.17
N ALA A 400 22.04 13.96 -28.23
CA ALA A 400 22.45 15.29 -27.78
C ALA A 400 23.13 16.08 -28.91
N ALA A 401 24.04 15.45 -29.67
CA ALA A 401 24.68 16.08 -30.82
C ALA A 401 23.67 16.51 -31.89
N ALA A 402 22.71 15.65 -32.23
CA ALA A 402 21.65 15.97 -33.19
C ALA A 402 20.74 17.12 -32.70
N ALA A 403 20.47 17.19 -31.40
CA ALA A 403 19.72 18.30 -30.80
C ALA A 403 20.50 19.61 -30.85
N LEU A 404 21.80 19.59 -30.55
CA LEU A 404 22.68 20.76 -30.63
C LEU A 404 22.82 21.29 -32.06
N GLU A 405 22.90 20.40 -33.06
CA GLU A 405 22.89 20.81 -34.47
C GLU A 405 21.57 21.50 -34.85
N ALA A 406 20.44 20.97 -34.41
CA ALA A 406 19.13 21.58 -34.63
C ALA A 406 18.97 22.95 -33.92
N LEU A 407 19.78 23.22 -32.89
CA LEU A 407 19.84 24.50 -32.18
C LEU A 407 20.90 25.46 -32.76
N GLY A 408 21.72 25.02 -33.71
CA GLY A 408 22.79 25.83 -34.31
C GLY A 408 24.13 25.79 -33.57
N GLU A 409 24.28 24.96 -32.55
CA GLU A 409 25.48 24.86 -31.70
C GLU A 409 26.46 23.81 -32.24
N ALA A 410 27.11 24.12 -33.37
CA ALA A 410 27.92 23.16 -34.11
C ALA A 410 29.16 22.63 -33.36
N GLU A 411 29.81 23.46 -32.55
CA GLU A 411 31.01 23.06 -31.79
C GLU A 411 30.66 22.06 -30.68
N ALA A 412 29.63 22.36 -29.88
CA ALA A 412 29.15 21.47 -28.82
C ALA A 412 28.59 20.15 -29.38
N ALA A 413 27.97 20.20 -30.57
CA ALA A 413 27.52 19.01 -31.28
C ALA A 413 28.68 18.10 -31.69
N ALA A 414 29.77 18.66 -32.21
CA ALA A 414 30.96 17.91 -32.61
C ALA A 414 31.62 17.21 -31.40
N GLU A 415 31.70 17.89 -30.25
CA GLU A 415 32.20 17.30 -29.00
C GLU A 415 31.33 16.12 -28.53
N SER A 416 30.01 16.34 -28.49
CA SER A 416 29.04 15.29 -28.10
C SER A 416 29.10 14.08 -29.04
N ARG A 417 29.24 14.30 -30.34
CA ARG A 417 29.38 13.24 -31.35
C ARG A 417 30.66 12.43 -31.13
N LYS A 418 31.80 13.10 -30.93
CA LYS A 418 33.09 12.45 -30.66
C LYS A 418 33.03 11.57 -29.41
N GLN A 419 32.37 12.04 -28.35
CA GLN A 419 32.16 11.25 -27.13
C GLN A 419 31.30 10.01 -27.39
N GLY A 420 30.19 10.16 -28.14
CA GLY A 420 29.33 9.04 -28.53
C GLY A 420 30.05 7.98 -29.35
N GLU A 421 30.87 8.39 -30.33
CA GLU A 421 31.65 7.49 -31.18
C GLU A 421 32.71 6.71 -30.41
N ALA A 422 33.41 7.37 -29.48
CA ALA A 422 34.39 6.73 -28.61
C ALA A 422 33.74 5.61 -27.77
N LEU A 423 32.57 5.87 -27.19
CA LEU A 423 31.82 4.89 -26.41
C LEU A 423 31.30 3.72 -27.26
N MET A 424 30.82 3.98 -28.49
CA MET A 424 30.41 2.92 -29.43
C MET A 424 31.58 2.02 -29.83
N ALA A 425 32.76 2.61 -30.08
CA ALA A 425 33.97 1.88 -30.42
C ALA A 425 34.40 0.96 -29.26
N GLU A 426 34.34 1.47 -28.02
CA GLU A 426 34.63 0.69 -26.82
C GLU A 426 33.61 -0.46 -26.62
N GLU A 427 32.31 -0.20 -26.80
CA GLU A 427 31.26 -1.23 -26.70
C GLU A 427 31.46 -2.35 -27.74
N LYS A 428 31.79 -1.96 -28.98
CA LYS A 428 32.08 -2.91 -30.06
C LYS A 428 33.32 -3.75 -29.74
N ALA A 429 34.41 -3.14 -29.28
CA ALA A 429 35.63 -3.86 -28.89
C ALA A 429 35.36 -4.89 -27.78
N LYS A 430 34.55 -4.55 -26.78
CA LYS A 430 34.13 -5.48 -25.71
C LYS A 430 33.32 -6.65 -26.25
N LYS A 431 32.37 -6.41 -27.16
CA LYS A 431 31.57 -7.48 -27.79
C LYS A 431 32.41 -8.41 -28.67
N ASP A 432 33.34 -7.86 -29.45
CA ASP A 432 34.23 -8.62 -30.31
C ASP A 432 35.19 -9.50 -29.45
N ALA A 433 35.72 -8.97 -28.35
CA ALA A 433 36.50 -9.74 -27.37
C ALA A 433 35.69 -10.86 -26.70
N ALA A 434 34.44 -10.59 -26.29
CA ALA A 434 33.58 -11.61 -25.68
C ALA A 434 33.25 -12.76 -26.64
N ARG A 435 33.05 -12.45 -27.93
CA ARG A 435 32.84 -13.44 -28.99
C ARG A 435 34.08 -14.31 -29.20
N ALA A 436 35.27 -13.72 -29.19
CA ALA A 436 36.53 -14.46 -29.30
C ALA A 436 36.70 -15.46 -28.13
N VAL A 437 36.45 -15.02 -26.89
CA VAL A 437 36.51 -15.89 -25.70
C VAL A 437 35.48 -17.02 -25.77
N LEU A 438 34.26 -16.74 -26.24
CA LEU A 438 33.24 -17.78 -26.40
C LEU A 438 33.61 -18.80 -27.49
N ALA A 439 34.18 -18.35 -28.60
CA ALA A 439 34.65 -19.20 -29.68
C ALA A 439 35.78 -20.13 -29.21
N GLU A 440 36.73 -19.61 -28.44
CA GLU A 440 37.81 -20.39 -27.84
C GLU A 440 37.26 -21.46 -26.87
N LYS A 441 36.34 -21.09 -25.98
CA LYS A 441 35.68 -22.04 -25.06
C LYS A 441 34.94 -23.16 -25.79
N ARG A 442 34.32 -22.86 -26.94
CA ARG A 442 33.67 -23.88 -27.79
C ARG A 442 34.70 -24.82 -28.42
N ALA A 443 35.77 -24.28 -29.01
CA ALA A 443 36.85 -25.08 -29.60
C ALA A 443 37.50 -26.03 -28.58
N VAL A 444 37.75 -25.58 -27.35
CA VAL A 444 38.29 -26.43 -26.27
C VAL A 444 37.31 -27.54 -25.87
N ARG A 445 36.01 -27.25 -25.83
CA ARG A 445 34.98 -28.26 -25.52
C ARG A 445 34.89 -29.33 -26.61
N ASP A 446 34.91 -28.91 -27.87
CA ASP A 446 34.82 -29.81 -29.02
C ASP A 446 36.07 -30.69 -29.12
N ALA A 447 37.26 -30.13 -28.86
CA ALA A 447 38.51 -30.88 -28.77
C ALA A 447 38.47 -31.92 -27.63
N LYS A 448 37.97 -31.54 -26.44
CA LYS A 448 37.80 -32.49 -25.32
C LYS A 448 36.81 -33.61 -25.62
N LYS A 449 35.71 -33.30 -26.32
CA LYS A 449 34.71 -34.29 -26.72
C LYS A 449 35.31 -35.29 -27.72
N LYS A 450 36.00 -34.80 -28.75
CA LYS A 450 36.68 -35.64 -29.74
C LYS A 450 37.75 -36.53 -29.10
N ALA A 451 38.57 -35.98 -28.20
CA ALA A 451 39.58 -36.76 -27.48
C ALA A 451 38.96 -37.83 -26.56
N LYS A 452 37.76 -37.60 -26.01
CA LYS A 452 37.03 -38.61 -25.23
C LYS A 452 36.49 -39.71 -26.15
N GLU A 453 35.86 -39.34 -27.26
CA GLU A 453 35.34 -40.29 -28.25
C GLU A 453 36.46 -41.19 -28.83
N GLU A 454 37.63 -40.61 -29.11
CA GLU A 454 38.81 -41.37 -29.56
C GLU A 454 39.33 -42.34 -28.48
N LYS A 455 39.35 -41.91 -27.20
CA LYS A 455 39.72 -42.79 -26.08
C LYS A 455 38.72 -43.92 -25.87
N ASP A 456 37.43 -43.63 -25.96
CA ASP A 456 36.35 -44.62 -25.81
C ASP A 456 36.38 -45.62 -26.98
N ALA A 457 36.63 -45.15 -28.21
CA ALA A 457 36.80 -46.01 -29.39
C ALA A 457 38.05 -46.91 -29.26
N ALA A 458 39.18 -46.36 -28.80
CA ALA A 458 40.39 -47.15 -28.56
C ALA A 458 40.22 -48.20 -27.45
N ALA A 459 39.49 -47.85 -26.38
CA ALA A 459 39.17 -48.80 -25.30
C ALA A 459 38.26 -49.94 -25.79
N LYS A 460 37.26 -49.62 -26.62
CA LYS A 460 36.40 -50.62 -27.26
C LYS A 460 37.20 -51.54 -28.17
N ALA A 461 38.07 -51.01 -29.03
CA ALA A 461 38.92 -51.81 -29.91
C ALA A 461 39.83 -52.78 -29.12
N LYS A 462 40.44 -52.32 -28.01
CA LYS A 462 41.23 -53.20 -27.13
C LYS A 462 40.39 -54.31 -26.48
N ARG A 463 39.15 -54.02 -26.09
CA ARG A 463 38.23 -55.02 -25.53
C ARG A 463 37.82 -56.06 -26.57
N ASP A 464 37.52 -55.61 -27.79
CA ASP A 464 37.14 -56.49 -28.90
C ASP A 464 38.32 -57.39 -29.31
N GLU A 465 39.55 -56.86 -29.33
CA GLU A 465 40.77 -57.65 -29.57
C GLU A 465 41.02 -58.69 -28.46
N ALA A 466 40.84 -58.32 -27.19
CA ALA A 466 40.96 -59.23 -26.06
C ALA A 466 39.90 -60.34 -26.10
N ALA A 467 38.66 -60.02 -26.48
CA ALA A 467 37.59 -60.98 -26.66
C ALA A 467 37.86 -61.96 -27.83
N ALA A 468 38.41 -61.46 -28.94
CA ALA A 468 38.81 -62.30 -30.07
C ALA A 468 39.94 -63.29 -29.68
N LYS A 469 40.95 -62.81 -28.93
CA LYS A 469 42.02 -63.68 -28.40
C LYS A 469 41.50 -64.72 -27.40
N ALA A 470 40.54 -64.36 -26.55
CA ALA A 470 39.91 -65.29 -25.61
C ALA A 470 39.10 -66.37 -26.35
N LYS A 471 38.37 -65.99 -27.40
CA LYS A 471 37.61 -66.93 -28.24
C LYS A 471 38.52 -67.90 -29.00
N ALA A 472 39.61 -67.41 -29.59
CA ALA A 472 40.62 -68.26 -30.25
C ALA A 472 41.29 -69.26 -29.28
N LYS A 473 41.48 -68.86 -28.01
CA LYS A 473 42.02 -69.76 -26.97
C LYS A 473 41.01 -70.82 -26.52
N ALA A 474 39.72 -70.51 -26.53
CA ALA A 474 38.65 -71.47 -26.21
C ALA A 474 38.41 -72.49 -27.35
N GLU A 475 38.56 -72.08 -28.60
CA GLU A 475 38.45 -72.99 -29.77
C GLU A 475 39.66 -73.94 -29.88
N SER A 476 40.82 -73.60 -29.29
CA SER A 476 41.97 -74.52 -29.19
C SER A 476 41.90 -75.54 -28.03
N SER A 477 40.86 -75.50 -27.19
CA SER A 477 40.76 -76.35 -25.99
C SER A 477 39.51 -77.23 -25.93
N ALA A 478 38.92 -77.61 -27.07
CA ALA A 478 37.83 -78.60 -27.10
C ALA A 478 38.39 -80.03 -26.90
N PRO A 479 38.04 -80.75 -25.82
CA PRO A 479 38.46 -82.12 -25.59
C PRO A 479 37.54 -83.12 -26.29
N ALA A 480 38.14 -84.20 -26.81
CA ALA A 480 37.46 -85.33 -27.43
C ALA A 480 36.54 -86.06 -26.43
N VAL A 481 35.29 -86.28 -26.83
CA VAL A 481 34.32 -87.11 -26.11
C VAL A 481 34.58 -88.59 -26.42
N PRO A 482 34.63 -89.48 -25.41
CA PRO A 482 34.78 -90.93 -25.60
C PRO A 482 33.41 -91.61 -25.83
N PRO A 483 33.36 -92.80 -26.47
CA PRO A 483 32.13 -93.56 -26.58
C PRO A 483 32.04 -94.68 -25.53
N VAL A 484 30.79 -94.97 -25.09
CA VAL A 484 30.26 -96.31 -24.72
C VAL A 484 30.81 -96.85 -23.37
N SER A 485 30.10 -97.48 -22.43
CA SER A 485 28.74 -97.99 -22.18
C SER A 485 28.75 -98.40 -20.69
N GLY A 486 27.72 -98.19 -19.88
CA GLY A 486 26.68 -99.20 -19.69
C GLY A 486 26.62 -99.68 -18.23
N GLY A 487 25.41 -99.70 -17.65
CA GLY A 487 25.02 -100.41 -16.41
C GLY A 487 25.50 -99.77 -15.09
N GLY A 488 24.68 -99.55 -14.07
CA GLY A 488 23.30 -99.91 -13.81
C GLY A 488 22.97 -99.59 -12.34
N SER A 489 21.68 -99.38 -12.10
CA SER A 489 20.95 -99.62 -10.84
C SER A 489 21.32 -98.87 -9.55
N GLY A 490 20.36 -98.09 -9.04
CA GLY A 490 19.96 -98.22 -7.63
C GLY A 490 19.80 -96.95 -6.79
N THR A 491 18.56 -96.42 -6.78
CA THR A 491 17.80 -96.04 -5.57
C THR A 491 18.11 -94.70 -4.82
N THR A 492 17.22 -93.72 -5.07
CA THR A 492 16.43 -92.87 -4.13
C THR A 492 17.17 -92.14 -2.97
N ILE A 493 17.06 -90.81 -2.81
CA ILE A 493 16.02 -90.10 -2.03
C ILE A 493 16.02 -88.58 -2.32
N LYS A 494 14.80 -88.00 -2.26
CA LYS A 494 14.29 -86.62 -2.44
C LYS A 494 15.00 -85.51 -1.61
N ILE A 495 14.87 -84.25 -2.05
CA ILE A 495 14.05 -83.16 -1.42
C ILE A 495 14.15 -81.85 -2.25
N ASP A 496 12.99 -81.39 -2.74
CA ASP A 496 12.40 -80.03 -2.87
C ASP A 496 13.31 -78.81 -3.15
N SER A 497 13.22 -78.09 -4.29
CA SER A 497 12.14 -77.26 -4.87
C SER A 497 12.04 -75.81 -4.33
N MET A 498 12.54 -74.86 -5.13
CA MET A 498 11.95 -73.54 -5.50
C MET A 498 11.63 -72.51 -4.35
N PRO A 499 11.42 -71.19 -4.63
CA PRO A 499 10.97 -70.62 -5.91
C PRO A 499 11.62 -69.31 -6.39
N THR A 500 11.36 -69.09 -7.68
CA THR A 500 11.26 -67.84 -8.42
C THR A 500 10.38 -66.79 -7.74
N GLY A 501 10.86 -65.54 -7.69
CA GLY A 501 10.08 -64.36 -7.33
C GLY A 501 10.30 -63.23 -8.32
N MET A 502 9.30 -63.02 -9.20
CA MET A 502 9.14 -61.79 -9.96
C MET A 502 8.91 -60.60 -9.01
N GLY A 503 9.74 -59.58 -9.09
CA GLY A 503 9.54 -58.29 -8.42
C GLY A 503 8.91 -57.29 -9.39
N GLY A 504 7.60 -57.12 -9.29
CA GLY A 504 6.82 -56.12 -10.01
C GLY A 504 7.00 -54.70 -9.45
N VAL A 505 6.74 -53.76 -10.35
CA VAL A 505 6.66 -52.31 -10.18
C VAL A 505 5.51 -51.92 -9.24
N PRO A 506 5.64 -50.90 -8.38
CA PRO A 506 4.48 -50.19 -7.85
C PRO A 506 4.32 -48.83 -8.56
N GLY A 507 3.22 -48.70 -9.31
CA GLY A 507 2.54 -47.42 -9.47
C GLY A 507 1.57 -47.21 -8.31
N LEU A 508 1.46 -45.98 -7.82
CA LEU A 508 0.34 -45.55 -6.99
C LEU A 508 0.05 -44.07 -7.26
N SER A 509 -0.95 -43.88 -8.12
CA SER A 509 -1.79 -42.70 -8.26
C SER A 509 -2.74 -42.62 -7.06
N GLY A 510 -2.83 -41.45 -6.42
CA GLY A 510 -3.86 -41.12 -5.44
C GLY A 510 -4.64 -39.89 -5.89
N MET A 511 -5.87 -40.11 -6.36
CA MET A 511 -6.94 -39.12 -6.48
C MET A 511 -7.87 -39.23 -5.27
N GLY A 512 -8.46 -38.09 -4.88
CA GLY A 512 -9.59 -37.99 -3.95
C GLY A 512 -9.37 -36.84 -2.95
N GLY A 513 -10.19 -35.79 -2.84
CA GLY A 513 -11.54 -35.57 -3.31
C GLY A 513 -12.49 -35.34 -2.11
N MET A 514 -12.89 -34.07 -1.95
CA MET A 514 -14.07 -33.55 -1.24
C MET A 514 -14.09 -33.43 0.30
N GLY A 515 -14.59 -32.26 0.72
CA GLY A 515 -14.83 -31.79 2.07
C GLY A 515 -15.04 -30.27 2.03
#